data_AF-A0A7X6K656-F1
#
_entry.id   AF-A0A7X6K656-F1
#
_cell.length_a   1.000
_cell.length_b   1.000
_cell.length_c   1.000
_cell.angle_alpha   90.00
_cell.angle_beta   90.00
_cell.angle_gamma   90.00
#
_symmetry.space_group_name_H-M   'P 1'
#
loop_
_entity.id
_entity.type
_entity.pdbx_description
1 polymer ?
#
loop_
_entity_poly.entity_id
_entity_poly.type
_entity_poly.pdbx_seq_one_letter_code
_entity_poly.pdbx_strand_id
1 'polypeptide(L)' 'MGMNESEASLIIKAGAELLLAASADPRSNEGYVAVKANIAMALDNIAQALHNFEAAVATADRSTGWVQDLNRVADDLRER' A
#
# COMPACT_ATOMS: atom_id res chain seq x y z
N MET A 1 7.86 23.00 1.15
CA MET A 1 7.41 22.75 2.54
C MET A 1 7.37 21.24 2.69
N GLY A 2 8.12 20.68 3.64
CA GLY A 2 8.10 19.24 3.92
C GLY A 2 6.78 18.85 4.57
N MET A 3 6.21 17.73 4.14
CA MET A 3 4.97 17.18 4.65
C MET A 3 5.10 16.86 6.15
N ASN A 4 4.10 17.26 6.94
CA ASN A 4 4.14 17.18 8.39
C ASN A 4 3.56 15.86 8.91
N GLU A 5 3.80 15.56 10.19
CA GLU A 5 3.44 14.31 10.86
C GLU A 5 1.95 13.95 10.75
N SER A 6 1.08 14.96 10.64
CA SER A 6 -0.38 14.81 10.44
C SER A 6 -0.70 14.25 9.06
N GLU A 7 0.00 14.71 8.02
CA GLU A 7 -0.17 14.24 6.65
C GLU A 7 0.36 12.80 6.50
N ALA A 8 1.46 12.45 7.16
CA ALA A 8 1.97 11.08 7.20
C ALA A 8 1.00 10.13 7.90
N SER A 9 0.42 10.54 9.03
CA SER A 9 -0.62 9.77 9.72
C SER A 9 -1.88 9.55 8.87
N LEU A 10 -2.27 10.55 8.06
CA LEU A 10 -3.42 10.42 7.16
C LEU A 10 -3.19 9.37 6.07
N ILE A 11 -1.99 9.31 5.49
CA ILE A 11 -1.63 8.31 4.47
C ILE A 11 -1.65 6.90 5.08
N ILE A 12 -1.04 6.71 6.26
CA ILE A 12 -1.03 5.41 6.94
C ILE A 12 -2.46 4.98 7.28
N LYS A 13 -3.28 5.90 7.79
CA LYS A 13 -4.68 5.62 8.14
C LYS A 13 -5.49 5.23 6.91
N ALA A 14 -5.36 5.96 5.80
CA ALA A 14 -6.04 5.64 4.55
C ALA A 14 -5.61 4.25 4.00
N GLY A 15 -4.33 3.92 4.08
CA GLY A 15 -3.83 2.58 3.72
C GLY A 15 -4.42 1.47 4.58
N ALA A 16 -4.52 1.68 5.89
CA ALA A 16 -5.10 0.71 6.82
C ALA A 16 -6.61 0.49 6.57
N GLU A 17 -7.35 1.57 6.29
CA GLU A 17 -8.78 1.50 5.97
C GLU A 17 -9.04 0.74 4.66
N LEU A 18 -8.20 0.94 3.64
CA LEU A 18 -8.26 0.20 2.38
C LEU A 18 -8.01 -1.31 2.58
N LEU A 19 -7.01 -1.67 3.39
CA LEU A 19 -6.72 -3.07 3.71
C LEU A 19 -7.86 -3.73 4.50
N LEU A 20 -8.44 -3.02 5.47
CA LEU A 20 -9.59 -3.48 6.24
C LEU A 20 -10.80 -3.76 5.32
N ALA A 21 -11.13 -2.80 4.45
CA ALA A 21 -12.23 -2.96 3.49
C ALA A 21 -11.98 -4.11 2.51
N ALA A 22 -10.75 -4.23 1.99
CA ALA A 22 -10.37 -5.29 1.06
C ALA A 22 -10.44 -6.70 1.69
N SER A 23 -10.25 -6.83 3.01
CA SER A 23 -10.24 -8.11 3.73
C SER A 23 -11.60 -8.57 4.28
N ALA A 24 -12.66 -7.77 4.11
CA ALA A 24 -13.89 -7.90 4.88
C ALA A 24 -14.78 -9.12 4.57
N ASP A 25 -14.59 -9.83 3.45
CA ASP A 25 -15.34 -11.08 3.18
C ASP A 25 -14.50 -12.16 2.46
N PRO A 26 -13.91 -13.11 3.21
CA PRO A 26 -13.12 -14.20 2.65
C PRO A 26 -13.95 -15.47 2.30
N ARG A 27 -15.29 -15.44 2.40
CA ARG A 27 -16.10 -16.67 2.50
C ARG A 27 -16.49 -17.35 1.18
N SER A 28 -16.15 -16.79 0.02
CA SER A 28 -16.26 -17.50 -1.26
C SER A 28 -14.89 -17.61 -1.93
N ASN A 29 -14.62 -18.73 -2.60
CA ASN A 29 -13.36 -18.93 -3.32
C ASN A 29 -13.18 -17.89 -4.46
N GLU A 30 -14.29 -17.39 -5.01
CA GLU A 30 -14.33 -16.23 -5.92
C GLU A 30 -13.99 -14.92 -5.20
N GLY A 31 -14.46 -14.75 -3.96
CA GLY A 31 -14.13 -13.63 -3.08
C GLY A 31 -12.64 -13.61 -2.72
N TYR A 32 -12.01 -14.76 -2.54
CA TYR A 32 -10.58 -14.84 -2.21
C TYR A 32 -9.69 -14.21 -3.30
N VAL A 33 -9.98 -14.46 -4.58
CA VAL A 33 -9.25 -13.85 -5.70
C VAL A 33 -9.48 -12.34 -5.74
N ALA A 34 -10.72 -11.89 -5.56
CA ALA A 34 -11.06 -10.47 -5.51
C ALA A 34 -10.40 -9.75 -4.33
N VAL A 35 -10.36 -10.39 -3.16
CA VAL A 35 -9.68 -9.90 -1.95
C VAL A 35 -8.18 -9.76 -2.20
N LYS A 36 -7.54 -10.77 -2.80
CA LYS A 36 -6.12 -10.71 -3.18
C LYS A 36 -5.83 -9.55 -4.13
N ALA A 37 -6.64 -9.39 -5.17
CA ALA A 37 -6.51 -8.28 -6.12
C ALA A 37 -6.67 -6.92 -5.45
N ASN A 38 -7.64 -6.78 -4.54
CA ASN A 38 -7.86 -5.54 -3.79
C ASN A 38 -6.69 -5.21 -2.85
N ILE A 39 -6.15 -6.21 -2.16
CA ILE A 39 -4.98 -6.03 -1.28
C ILE A 39 -3.76 -5.66 -2.12
N ALA A 40 -3.50 -6.35 -3.24
CA ALA A 40 -2.39 -6.02 -4.13
C ALA A 40 -2.49 -4.57 -4.65
N MET A 41 -3.67 -4.14 -5.07
CA MET A 41 -3.91 -2.76 -5.50
C MET A 41 -3.73 -1.74 -4.36
N ALA A 42 -4.13 -2.07 -3.13
CA ALA A 42 -3.89 -1.20 -1.98
C ALA A 42 -2.39 -1.05 -1.68
N LEU A 43 -1.62 -2.14 -1.78
CA LEU A 43 -0.17 -2.13 -1.58
C LEU A 43 0.55 -1.28 -2.65
N ASP A 44 0.17 -1.39 -3.93
CA ASP A 44 0.70 -0.54 -4.99
C ASP A 44 0.44 0.95 -4.71
N ASN A 45 -0.79 1.29 -4.28
CA ASN A 45 -1.15 2.67 -3.99
C ASN A 45 -0.32 3.25 -2.83
N ILE A 46 -0.04 2.44 -1.80
CA ILE A 46 0.84 2.85 -0.68
C ILE A 46 2.28 3.01 -1.18
N ALA A 47 2.78 2.08 -1.99
CA ALA A 47 4.13 2.16 -2.57
C ALA A 47 4.30 3.43 -3.42
N GLN A 48 3.31 3.76 -4.25
CA GLN A 48 3.31 4.98 -5.06
C GLN A 48 3.23 6.24 -4.18
N ALA A 49 2.42 6.23 -3.12
CA ALA A 49 2.33 7.36 -2.20
C ALA A 49 3.66 7.61 -1.46
N LEU A 50 4.34 6.55 -1.03
CA LEU A 50 5.67 6.63 -0.39
C LEU A 50 6.72 7.17 -1.37
N HIS A 51 6.73 6.67 -2.61
CA HIS A 51 7.64 7.16 -3.64
C HIS A 51 7.44 8.66 -3.93
N ASN A 52 6.18 9.09 -4.08
CA ASN A 52 5.83 10.49 -4.32
C ASN A 52 6.22 11.39 -3.13
N PHE A 53 6.06 10.89 -1.90
CA PHE A 53 6.48 11.59 -0.70
C PHE A 53 7.99 11.82 -0.67
N GLU A 54 8.80 10.79 -0.93
CA GLU A 54 10.26 10.96 -0.93
C GLU A 54 10.75 11.90 -2.03
N ALA A 55 10.17 11.80 -3.23
CA ALA A 55 10.46 12.72 -4.32
C ALA A 55 10.16 14.19 -3.94
N ALA A 56 9.14 14.43 -3.12
CA ALA A 56 8.76 15.77 -2.66
C ALA A 56 9.64 16.30 -1.50
N VAL A 57 10.22 15.41 -0.68
CA VAL A 57 10.96 15.80 0.53
C VAL A 57 12.48 15.87 0.29
N ALA A 58 12.98 15.45 -0.88
CA ALA A 58 14.41 15.46 -1.26
C ALA A 58 15.33 14.82 -0.18
N THR A 59 14.78 13.86 0.57
CA THR A 59 15.51 13.09 1.57
C THR A 59 15.90 11.76 0.96
N ALA A 60 17.11 11.29 1.26
CA ALA A 60 17.67 10.10 0.65
C ALA A 60 16.80 8.86 0.89
N ASP A 61 16.22 8.31 -0.18
CA ASP A 61 15.89 6.91 -0.53
C ASP A 61 15.60 5.89 0.61
N ARG A 62 15.00 6.31 1.73
CA ARG A 62 14.72 5.43 2.88
C ARG A 62 13.55 4.50 2.60
N SER A 63 12.59 4.95 1.79
CA SER A 63 11.38 4.21 1.46
C SER A 63 11.59 3.25 0.30
N THR A 64 12.70 3.33 -0.44
CA THR A 64 12.96 2.43 -1.59
C THR A 64 12.89 0.95 -1.20
N GLY A 65 13.43 0.58 -0.03
CA GLY A 65 13.29 -0.78 0.50
C GLY A 65 11.84 -1.15 0.80
N TRP A 66 11.08 -0.24 1.41
CA TRP A 66 9.66 -0.45 1.74
C TRP A 66 8.78 -0.52 0.47
N VAL A 67 9.04 0.33 -0.53
CA VAL A 67 8.39 0.31 -1.83
C VAL A 67 8.64 -1.03 -2.53
N GLN A 68 9.88 -1.52 -2.52
CA GLN A 68 10.21 -2.84 -3.08
C GLN A 68 9.50 -3.97 -2.35
N ASP A 69 9.42 -3.93 -1.02
CA ASP A 69 8.73 -4.95 -0.23
C ASP A 69 7.22 -4.94 -0.47
N LEU A 70 6.59 -3.77 -0.53
CA LEU A 70 5.16 -3.61 -0.84
C LEU A 70 4.83 -4.16 -2.23
N ASN A 71 5.63 -3.80 -3.24
CA ASN A 71 5.44 -4.28 -4.61
C ASN A 71 5.62 -5.81 -4.69
N ARG A 72 6.62 -6.37 -3.99
CA ARG A 72 6.84 -7.83 -3.95
C ARG A 72 5.64 -8.57 -3.36
N VAL A 73 5.09 -8.07 -2.24
CA VAL A 73 3.91 -8.67 -1.63
C VAL A 73 2.69 -8.54 -2.54
N ALA A 74 2.55 -7.41 -3.25
CA ALA A 74 1.48 -7.23 -4.23
C ALA A 74 1.59 -8.25 -5.38
N ASP A 75 2.80 -8.49 -5.89
CA ASP A 75 3.06 -9.47 -6.94
C ASP A 75 2.82 -10.91 -6.46
N ASP A 76 3.30 -11.27 -5.27
CA ASP A 76 3.06 -12.59 -4.66
C ASP A 76 1.56 -12.89 -4.49
N LEU A 77 0.75 -11.85 -4.22
CA LEU A 77 -0.71 -11.96 -4.11
C LEU A 77 -1.39 -12.15 -5.47
N ARG A 78 -0.80 -11.67 -6.57
CA ARG A 78 -1.31 -11.84 -7.95
C ARG A 78 -0.94 -13.20 -8.54
N GLU A 79 0.25 -13.71 -8.22
CA GLU A 79 0.78 -14.95 -8.80
C GLU A 79 0.22 -16.23 -8.14
N ARG A 80 -0.24 -16.12 -6.89
CA ARG A 80 -0.78 -17.24 -6.09
C ARG A 80 -2.29 -17.17 -5.97
#